data_AF-A0A3B8P670-F1
#
_entry.id   AF-A0A3B8P670-F1
#
_cell.length_a   1.000
_cell.length_b   1.000
_cell.length_c   1.000
_cell.angle_alpha   90.00
_cell.angle_beta   90.00
_cell.angle_gamma   90.00
#
_symmetry.space_group_name_H-M   'P 1'
#
loop_
_entity.id
_entity.type
_entity.pdbx_description
1 polymer ?
#
loop_
_entity_poly.entity_id
_entity_poly.type
_entity_poly.pdbx_seq_one_letter_code
_entity_poly.pdbx_strand_id
1 'polypeptide(L)' 'MTARLLYVMDPMCSWCWGFAPVASALIEQAAQAGIATHLVAGGLRSGATA' A
#
# COMPACT_ATOMS: atom_id res chain seq x y z
N MET A 1 15.85 16.44 -1.25
CA MET A 1 14.95 15.49 -1.94
C MET A 1 14.10 14.83 -0.86
N THR A 2 12.77 14.90 -0.93
CA THR A 2 11.88 14.32 0.09
C THR A 2 11.46 12.91 -0.32
N ALA A 3 11.77 11.90 0.51
CA ALA A 3 11.34 10.52 0.27
C ALA A 3 9.91 10.28 0.78
N ARG A 4 9.19 9.33 0.16
CA ARG A 4 7.88 8.85 0.61
C ARG A 4 7.71 7.36 0.31
N LEU A 5 6.96 6.65 1.14
CA LEU A 5 6.57 5.27 0.92
C LEU A 5 5.24 5.23 0.15
N LEU A 6 5.23 4.64 -1.03
CA LEU A 6 3.99 4.38 -1.78
C LEU A 6 3.53 2.95 -1.49
N TYR A 7 2.33 2.80 -0.92
CA TYR A 7 1.71 1.50 -0.75
C TYR A 7 0.57 1.35 -1.75
N VAL A 8 0.85 0.70 -2.89
CA VAL A 8 -0.15 0.40 -3.91
C VAL A 8 -0.80 -0.94 -3.55
N MET A 9 -2.10 -0.94 -3.30
CA MET A 9 -2.81 -2.15 -2.90
C MET A 9 -4.27 -2.12 -3.33
N ASP A 10 -4.90 -3.30 -3.33
CA ASP A 10 -6.33 -3.44 -3.57
C ASP A 10 -6.95 -4.38 -2.52
N PRO A 11 -8.09 -4.02 -1.90
CA PRO A 11 -8.76 -4.87 -0.91
C PRO A 11 -9.21 -6.23 -1.46
N MET A 12 -9.39 -6.36 -2.78
CA MET A 12 -9.74 -7.62 -3.44
C MET A 12 -8.51 -8.47 -3.79
N CYS A 13 -7.28 -7.96 -3.62
CA CYS A 13 -6.07 -8.68 -3.95
C CYS A 13 -5.68 -9.65 -2.82
N SER A 14 -5.71 -10.95 -3.09
CA SER A 14 -5.32 -11.99 -2.13
C SER A 14 -3.86 -11.87 -1.69
N TRP A 15 -2.97 -11.44 -2.58
CA TRP A 15 -1.57 -11.17 -2.25
C TRP A 15 -1.43 -9.95 -1.32
N CYS A 16 -2.22 -8.89 -1.52
CA CYS A 16 -2.23 -7.75 -0.61
C CYS A 16 -2.70 -8.16 0.78
N TRP A 17 -3.67 -9.08 0.89
CA TRP A 17 -4.07 -9.68 2.17
C TRP A 17 -2.93 -10.45 2.84
N GLY A 18 -2.24 -11.32 2.11
CA GLY A 18 -1.10 -12.06 2.63
C GLY A 18 0.06 -11.15 3.05
N PHE A 19 0.23 -10.01 2.39
CA PHE A 19 1.28 -9.03 2.67
C PHE A 19 0.92 -8.02 3.77
N ALA A 20 -0.34 -7.93 4.18
CA ALA A 20 -0.82 -6.89 5.11
C ALA A 20 0.03 -6.75 6.41
N PRO A 21 0.46 -7.84 7.09
CA PRO A 21 1.30 -7.71 8.28
C PRO A 21 2.66 -7.06 7.98
N VAL A 22 3.25 -7.38 6.83
CA VAL A 22 4.54 -6.81 6.40
C VAL A 22 4.37 -5.35 6.00
N ALA A 23 3.29 -5.02 5.29
CA ALA A 23 2.97 -3.64 4.95
C ALA A 23 2.85 -2.75 6.20
N SER A 24 2.13 -3.21 7.24
CA SER A 24 2.03 -2.48 8.51
C SER A 24 3.40 -2.24 9.15
N ALA A 25 4.25 -3.27 9.22
CA ALA A 25 5.60 -3.14 9.78
C ALA A 25 6.47 -2.13 8.99
N LEU A 26 6.36 -2.13 7.66
CA LEU A 26 7.08 -1.17 6.80
C LEU A 26 6.56 0.27 6.97
N ILE A 27 5.25 0.44 7.13
CA ILE A 27 4.61 1.75 7.37
C ILE A 27 5.08 2.32 8.72
N GLU A 28 5.14 1.49 9.76
CA GLU A 28 5.66 1.88 11.07
C GLU A 28 7.14 2.30 11.00
N GLN A 29 7.98 1.50 10.31
CA GLN A 29 9.39 1.84 10.09
C GLN A 29 9.56 3.14 9.30
N ALA A 30 8.76 3.36 8.26
CA ALA A 30 8.77 4.59 7.49
C ALA A 30 8.39 5.79 8.36
N ALA A 31 7.35 5.66 9.19
CA ALA A 31 6.94 6.71 10.13
C ALA A 31 8.06 7.05 11.13
N GLN A 32 8.75 6.05 11.69
CA GLN A 32 9.89 6.26 12.59
C GLN A 32 11.06 6.98 11.89
N ALA A 33 11.24 6.76 10.59
CA ALA A 33 12.25 7.44 9.78
C ALA A 33 11.81 8.82 9.26
N GLY A 34 10.61 9.30 9.63
CA GLY A 34 10.06 10.56 9.14
C GLY A 34 9.63 10.52 7.65
N ILE A 35 9.43 9.33 7.10
CA ILE A 35 9.01 9.10 5.71
C ILE A 35 7.49 8.92 5.68
N ALA A 36 6.80 9.85 5.01
CA ALA A 36 5.34 9.78 4.88
C ALA A 36 4.92 8.60 4.00
N THR A 37 3.87 7.88 4.43
CA THR A 37 3.23 6.83 3.63
C THR A 37 2.06 7.41 2.85
N HIS A 38 1.93 7.03 1.57
CA HIS A 38 0.80 7.34 0.72
C HIS A 38 0.18 6.04 0.18
N LEU A 39 -1.08 5.81 0.54
CA LEU A 39 -1.86 4.69 0.03
C LEU A 39 -2.39 5.00 -1.36
N VAL A 40 -2.22 4.06 -2.28
CA VAL A 40 -2.72 4.18 -3.66
C VAL A 40 -3.58 2.96 -3.96
N ALA A 41 -4.81 3.19 -4.42
CA ALA A 41 -5.68 2.09 -4.85
C ALA A 41 -5.13 1.49 -6.16
N GLY A 42 -4.89 0.17 -6.15
CA GLY A 42 -4.34 -0.56 -7.30
C GLY A 42 -5.37 -0.84 -8.40
N GLY A 43 -6.66 -0.92 -8.07
CA GLY A 43 -7.75 -1.08 -9.03
C GLY A 43 -7.77 -2.47 -9.68
N LEU A 44 -7.62 -3.53 -8.87
CA LEU A 44 -7.57 -4.92 -9.36
C LEU A 44 -8.82 -5.27 -10.19
N ARG A 45 -9.97 -4.73 -9.79
CA ARG A 45 -11.20 -4.76 -10.58
C ARG A 45 -11.79 -3.36 -10.61
N SER A 46 -11.55 -2.64 -11.70
CA SER A 46 -12.33 -1.44 -12.01
C SER A 46 -13.72 -1.87 -12.49
N GLY A 47 -14.77 -1.13 -12.10
CA GLY A 47 -16.16 -1.44 -12.43
C GLY A 47 -16.53 -1.35 -13.91
N ALA A 48 -15.54 -1.36 -14.82
CA ALA A 48 -15.78 -1.49 -16.24
C ALA A 48 -16.28 -2.91 -16.53
N THR A 49 -17.57 -3.01 -16.82
CA THR A 49 -18.13 -4.17 -17.53
C THR A 49 -17.52 -4.21 -18.92
N ALA A 50 -17.00 -5.36 -19.32
CA ALA A 50 -16.62 -5.64 -20.71
C ALA A 50 -17.85 -5.54 -21.63
#